data_AF-A0A291IDN6-F1
#
_entry.id   AF-A0A291IDN6-F1
#
_cell.length_a   1.000
_cell.length_b   1.000
_cell.length_c   1.000
_cell.angle_alpha   90.00
_cell.angle_beta   90.00
_cell.angle_gamma   90.00
#
_symmetry.space_group_name_H-M   'P 1'
#
loop_
_entity.id
_entity.type
_entity.pdbx_description
1 polymer ?
#
loop_
_entity_poly.entity_id
_entity_poly.type
_entity_poly.pdbx_seq_one_letter_code
_entity_poly.pdbx_strand_id
1 'polypeptide(L)'
;MAYADEALQLYRQIIAEQQHFPELDEPIYRSGPEPVLRQMASYLAELSGRGILHITDLETSSRLFLDMLKGDQHFRCLLGLETGLGEPEKQRLISRVVAFFLKGHGYEA
;
A
#
# COMPACT_ATOMS: atom_id res chain seq x y z
N MET A 1 -1.61 -4.88 -9.09
CA MET A 1 -0.40 -5.49 -8.49
C MET A 1 -0.69 -6.20 -7.18
N ALA A 2 -1.05 -5.54 -6.06
CA ALA A 2 -1.15 -6.22 -4.75
C ALA A 2 -2.22 -7.32 -4.61
N TYR A 3 -3.23 -7.33 -5.47
CA TYR A 3 -4.31 -8.34 -5.51
C TYR A 3 -4.24 -9.24 -6.75
N ALA A 4 -3.13 -9.22 -7.48
CA ALA A 4 -2.89 -10.19 -8.54
C ALA A 4 -2.52 -11.54 -7.91
N ASP A 5 -2.93 -12.64 -8.53
CA ASP A 5 -2.71 -13.98 -7.99
C ASP A 5 -1.21 -14.26 -7.81
N GLU A 6 -0.38 -13.90 -8.79
CA GLU A 6 1.07 -14.08 -8.75
C GLU A 6 1.70 -13.28 -7.61
N ALA A 7 1.20 -12.07 -7.34
CA ALA A 7 1.71 -11.23 -6.26
C ALA A 7 1.32 -11.78 -4.87
N LEU A 8 0.11 -12.33 -4.74
CA LEU A 8 -0.34 -12.96 -3.51
C LEU A 8 0.44 -14.26 -3.23
N GLN A 9 0.67 -15.08 -4.26
CA GLN A 9 1.49 -16.29 -4.16
C GLN A 9 2.92 -15.96 -3.75
N LEU A 10 3.55 -14.98 -4.40
CA LEU A 10 4.90 -14.54 -4.06
C LEU A 10 4.96 -14.02 -2.62
N TYR A 11 3.99 -13.23 -2.17
CA TYR A 11 3.94 -12.74 -0.79
C TYR A 11 3.87 -13.90 0.21
N ARG A 12 3.02 -14.91 -0.04
CA ARG A 12 2.92 -16.10 0.82
C ARG A 12 4.25 -16.85 0.89
N GLN A 13 4.92 -17.02 -0.24
CA GLN A 13 6.23 -17.70 -0.30
C GLN A 13 7.29 -16.93 0.50
N ILE A 14 7.38 -15.62 0.31
CA ILE A 14 8.32 -14.77 1.05
C ILE A 14 8.12 -14.94 2.57
N ILE A 15 6.88 -14.86 3.04
CA ILE A 15 6.58 -14.99 4.48
C ILE A 15 6.86 -16.41 4.99
N ALA A 16 6.53 -17.44 4.21
CA ALA A 16 6.78 -18.83 4.59
C ALA A 16 8.27 -19.16 4.68
N GLU A 17 9.09 -18.57 3.80
CA GLU A 17 10.52 -18.84 3.69
C GLU A 17 11.41 -17.88 4.47
N GLN A 18 10.84 -16.85 5.10
CA GLN A 18 11.58 -15.80 5.82
C GLN A 18 12.57 -16.37 6.86
N GLN A 19 12.16 -17.39 7.62
CA GLN A 19 13.02 -18.01 8.63
C GLN A 19 14.19 -18.81 8.03
N HIS A 20 14.05 -19.29 6.79
CA HIS A 20 15.07 -20.07 6.10
C HIS A 20 16.07 -19.19 5.35
N PHE A 21 15.65 -18.00 4.89
CA PHE A 21 16.46 -17.07 4.10
C PHE A 21 16.36 -15.61 4.58
N PRO A 22 16.69 -15.31 5.85
CA PRO A 22 16.56 -13.96 6.42
C PRO A 22 17.44 -12.91 5.70
N GLU A 23 18.49 -13.32 5.01
CA GLU A 23 19.33 -12.45 4.18
C GLU A 23 18.57 -11.81 3.00
N LEU A 24 17.40 -12.36 2.63
CA LEU A 24 16.57 -11.83 1.56
C LEU A 24 15.60 -10.73 2.01
N ASP A 25 15.41 -10.53 3.32
CA ASP A 25 14.41 -9.62 3.88
C ASP A 25 14.59 -8.18 3.36
N GLU A 26 15.80 -7.63 3.47
CA GLU A 26 16.10 -6.27 3.04
C GLU A 26 16.08 -6.11 1.51
N PRO A 27 16.70 -7.00 0.71
CA PRO A 27 16.54 -6.99 -0.75
C PRO A 27 15.07 -7.05 -1.21
N ILE A 28 14.25 -7.89 -0.58
CA ILE A 28 12.82 -8.00 -0.88
C ILE A 28 12.10 -6.69 -0.54
N TYR A 29 12.38 -6.10 0.62
CA TYR A 29 11.75 -4.83 1.00
C TYR A 29 12.12 -3.69 0.06
N ARG A 30 13.41 -3.55 -0.28
CA ARG A 30 13.94 -2.53 -1.18
C ARG A 30 13.44 -2.68 -2.62
N SER A 31 13.17 -3.90 -3.07
CA SER A 31 12.65 -4.17 -4.42
C SER A 31 11.11 -4.20 -4.49
N GLY A 32 10.43 -4.35 -3.35
CA GLY A 32 8.97 -4.44 -3.26
C GLY A 32 8.32 -3.12 -2.84
N PRO A 33 7.96 -2.95 -1.55
CA PRO A 33 7.20 -1.78 -1.09
C PRO A 33 8.00 -0.47 -1.06
N GLU A 34 9.31 -0.49 -0.82
CA GLU A 34 10.09 0.74 -0.58
C GLU A 34 10.01 1.75 -1.75
N PRO A 35 10.18 1.36 -3.03
CA PRO A 35 10.11 2.31 -4.14
C PRO A 35 8.73 2.97 -4.26
N VAL A 36 7.65 2.22 -3.98
CA VAL A 36 6.28 2.72 -4.00
C VAL A 36 6.05 3.73 -2.88
N LEU A 37 6.53 3.44 -1.67
CA LEU A 37 6.45 4.36 -0.53
C LEU A 37 7.24 5.64 -0.79
N ARG A 38 8.44 5.55 -1.37
CA ARG A 38 9.26 6.72 -1.72
C ARG A 38 8.60 7.58 -2.80
N GLN A 39 7.97 6.95 -3.79
CA GLN A 39 7.22 7.65 -4.82
C GLN A 39 6.02 8.40 -4.22
N MET A 40 5.27 7.74 -3.34
CA MET A 40 4.13 8.36 -2.65
C MET A 40 4.57 9.54 -1.78
N ALA A 41 5.63 9.39 -1.00
CA ALA A 41 6.16 10.45 -0.15
C ALA A 41 6.59 11.67 -0.97
N SER A 42 7.25 11.44 -2.11
CA SER A 42 7.64 12.51 -3.04
C SER A 42 6.42 13.26 -3.59
N TYR A 43 5.36 12.55 -3.94
CA TYR A 43 4.13 13.14 -4.45
C TYR A 43 3.40 13.97 -3.37
N LEU A 44 3.28 13.44 -2.15
CA LEU A 44 2.70 14.16 -1.02
C LEU A 44 3.52 15.41 -0.64
N ALA A 45 4.85 15.35 -0.79
CA ALA A 45 5.73 16.50 -0.58
C ALA A 45 5.43 17.62 -1.57
N GLU A 46 5.22 17.28 -2.85
CA GLU A 46 4.84 18.26 -3.88
C GLU A 46 3.51 18.95 -3.54
N LEU A 47 2.49 18.17 -3.17
CA LEU A 47 1.18 18.71 -2.80
C LEU A 47 1.25 19.60 -1.56
N SER A 48 2.07 19.21 -0.57
CA SER A 48 2.28 20.00 0.63
C SER A 48 3.05 21.29 0.35
N GLY A 49 4.07 21.24 -0.51
CA GLY A 49 4.81 22.42 -0.96
C GLY A 49 3.96 23.42 -1.75
N ARG A 50 2.89 22.94 -2.40
CA ARG A 50 1.87 23.75 -3.08
C ARG A 50 0.76 24.25 -2.15
N GLY A 51 0.76 23.86 -0.88
CA GLY A 51 -0.29 24.21 0.09
C GLY A 51 -1.64 23.52 -0.14
N ILE A 52 -1.68 22.46 -0.96
CA ILE A 52 -2.92 21.71 -1.27
C ILE A 52 -3.27 20.75 -0.13
N LEU A 53 -2.27 20.13 0.48
CA LEU A 53 -2.42 19.24 1.64
C LEU A 53 -1.53 19.73 2.77
N HIS A 54 -1.94 19.48 4.01
CA HIS A 54 -1.12 19.75 5.18
C HIS A 54 -0.68 18.44 5.83
N ILE A 55 0.50 17.97 5.45
CA ILE A 55 1.05 16.68 5.92
C ILE A 55 2.36 16.94 6.65
N THR A 56 2.40 16.58 7.94
CA THR A 56 3.56 16.78 8.82
C THR A 56 4.58 15.64 8.74
N ASP A 57 4.11 14.41 8.51
CA ASP A 57 4.95 13.22 8.36
C ASP A 57 4.60 12.48 7.06
N LEU A 58 5.32 12.83 5.99
CA LEU A 58 5.10 12.32 4.65
C LEU A 58 5.36 10.81 4.54
N GLU A 59 6.34 10.30 5.28
CA GLU A 59 6.68 8.88 5.24
C GLU A 59 5.60 8.04 5.92
N THR A 60 5.17 8.46 7.12
CA THR A 60 4.09 7.76 7.83
C THR A 60 2.79 7.85 7.05
N SER A 61 2.44 9.00 6.49
CA SER A 61 1.27 9.14 5.61
C SER A 61 1.34 8.22 4.40
N SER A 62 2.50 8.05 3.78
CA SER A 62 2.67 7.14 2.65
C SER A 62 2.46 5.67 3.04
N ARG A 63 2.95 5.26 4.21
CA ARG A 63 2.71 3.93 4.77
C ARG A 63 1.23 3.71 5.05
N LEU A 64 0.59 4.66 5.74
CA LEU A 64 -0.85 4.61 6.04
C LEU A 64 -1.69 4.46 4.76
N PHE A 65 -1.37 5.20 3.71
CA PHE A 65 -2.07 5.08 2.42
C PHE A 65 -1.96 3.67 1.83
N LEU A 66 -0.76 3.09 1.84
CA LEU A 66 -0.54 1.74 1.32
C LEU A 66 -1.24 0.68 2.18
N ASP A 67 -1.22 0.84 3.51
CA ASP A 67 -1.90 -0.05 4.45
C ASP A 67 -3.41 -0.02 4.26
N MET A 68 -3.99 1.16 4.00
CA MET A 68 -5.41 1.31 3.67
C MET A 68 -5.81 0.60 2.38
N LEU A 69 -4.92 0.53 1.38
CA LEU A 69 -5.16 -0.22 0.14
C LEU A 69 -5.07 -1.74 0.34
N LYS A 70 -4.33 -2.21 1.34
CA LYS A 70 -4.17 -3.64 1.62
C LYS A 70 -5.21 -4.11 2.63
N GLY A 71 -5.16 -3.61 3.86
CA GLY A 71 -6.12 -3.85 4.93
C GLY A 71 -6.55 -5.31 5.12
N ASP A 72 -7.74 -5.49 5.67
CA ASP A 72 -8.36 -6.81 5.90
C ASP A 72 -8.53 -7.62 4.61
N GLN A 73 -8.90 -6.96 3.52
CA GLN A 73 -9.19 -7.64 2.26
C GLN A 73 -7.96 -8.33 1.66
N HIS A 74 -6.80 -7.66 1.67
CA HIS A 74 -5.55 -8.30 1.25
C HIS A 74 -5.17 -9.46 2.17
N PHE A 75 -5.37 -9.32 3.48
CA PHE A 75 -5.09 -10.40 4.43
C PHE A 75 -5.96 -11.64 4.18
N ARG A 76 -7.26 -11.45 3.92
CA ARG A 76 -8.19 -12.53 3.52
C ARG A 76 -7.75 -13.21 2.23
N CYS A 77 -7.25 -12.43 1.26
CA CYS A 77 -6.65 -12.98 0.05
C CYS A 77 -5.41 -13.84 0.38
N LEU A 78 -4.52 -13.37 1.25
CA LEU A 78 -3.33 -14.14 1.68
C LEU A 78 -3.70 -15.45 2.39
N LEU A 79 -4.77 -15.47 3.17
CA LEU A 79 -5.30 -16.69 3.81
C LEU A 79 -6.03 -17.64 2.84
N GLY A 80 -6.22 -17.24 1.58
CA GLY A 80 -6.96 -18.04 0.59
C GLY A 80 -8.48 -18.01 0.78
N LEU A 81 -8.99 -17.10 1.61
CA LEU A 81 -10.44 -16.89 1.79
C LEU A 81 -11.05 -16.14 0.60
N GLU A 82 -10.22 -15.39 -0.13
CA GLU A 82 -10.56 -14.66 -1.35
C GLU A 82 -9.43 -14.87 -2.38
N THR A 83 -9.76 -14.83 -3.67
CA THR A 83 -8.79 -15.03 -4.76
C THR A 83 -8.13 -13.74 -5.24
N GLY A 84 -8.57 -12.58 -4.74
CA GLY A 84 -8.13 -11.26 -5.16
C GLY A 84 -9.31 -10.31 -5.27
N LEU A 85 -9.10 -9.21 -6.01
CA LEU A 85 -10.15 -8.23 -6.30
C LEU A 85 -10.41 -8.10 -7.80
N GLY A 86 -11.69 -8.12 -8.18
CA GLY A 86 -12.13 -7.74 -9.51
C GLY A 86 -11.93 -6.25 -9.77
N GLU A 87 -11.95 -5.84 -11.03
CA GLU A 87 -11.71 -4.43 -11.39
C GLU A 87 -12.71 -3.45 -10.74
N PRO A 88 -14.03 -3.71 -10.70
CA PRO A 88 -14.96 -2.82 -10.02
C PRO A 88 -14.69 -2.70 -8.52
N GLU A 89 -14.20 -3.76 -7.88
CA GLU A 89 -13.88 -3.76 -6.45
C GLU A 89 -12.61 -2.95 -6.17
N LYS A 90 -11.58 -3.12 -7.00
CA LYS A 90 -10.37 -2.29 -6.96
C LYS A 90 -10.72 -0.81 -7.08
N GLN A 91 -11.54 -0.44 -8.07
CA GLN A 91 -11.93 0.96 -8.26
C GLN A 91 -12.71 1.52 -7.06
N ARG A 92 -13.62 0.73 -6.48
CA ARG A 92 -14.34 1.11 -5.26
C ARG A 92 -13.39 1.29 -4.07
N LEU A 93 -12.44 0.39 -3.88
CA LEU A 93 -11.44 0.45 -2.82
C LEU A 93 -10.58 1.71 -2.97
N ILE A 94 -9.98 1.91 -4.15
CA ILE A 94 -9.15 3.08 -4.46
C ILE A 94 -9.91 4.37 -4.19
N SER A 95 -11.14 4.49 -4.71
CA SER A 95 -11.95 5.71 -4.53
C SER A 95 -12.21 6.02 -3.05
N ARG A 96 -12.52 5.00 -2.25
CA ARG A 96 -12.75 5.15 -0.80
C ARG A 96 -11.49 5.54 -0.05
N VAL A 97 -10.38 4.86 -0.33
CA VAL A 97 -9.09 5.11 0.32
C VAL A 97 -8.61 6.52 0.01
N VAL A 98 -8.65 6.95 -1.26
CA VAL A 98 -8.28 8.31 -1.67
C VAL A 98 -9.16 9.34 -0.96
N ALA A 99 -10.48 9.18 -0.97
CA ALA A 99 -11.38 10.12 -0.30
C ALA A 99 -11.11 10.24 1.21
N PHE A 100 -10.92 9.10 1.90
CA PHE A 100 -10.63 9.10 3.33
C PHE A 100 -9.26 9.71 3.63
N PHE A 101 -8.24 9.34 2.85
CA PHE A 101 -6.88 9.83 3.01
C PHE A 101 -6.79 11.35 2.85
N LEU A 102 -7.40 11.90 1.79
CA LEU A 102 -7.44 13.33 1.55
C LEU A 102 -8.17 14.07 2.67
N LYS A 103 -9.34 13.57 3.09
CA LYS A 103 -10.09 14.13 4.21
C LYS A 103 -9.29 14.10 5.52
N GLY A 104 -8.56 13.02 5.78
CA GLY A 104 -7.68 12.89 6.95
C GLY A 104 -6.52 13.89 6.98
N HIS A 105 -6.16 14.45 5.81
CA HIS A 105 -5.13 15.47 5.65
C HIS A 105 -5.68 16.89 5.43
N GLY A 106 -6.93 17.13 5.82
CA GLY A 106 -7.54 18.46 5.82
C GLY A 106 -7.93 18.98 4.44
N TYR A 107 -8.01 18.10 3.43
CA TYR A 107 -8.58 18.47 2.15
C TYR A 107 -10.10 18.66 2.30
N GLU A 108 -10.57 19.91 2.20
CA GLU A 108 -11.99 20.23 2.06
C GLU A 108 -12.31 20.30 0.55
N ALA A 109 -13.18 19.40 0.10
CA ALA A 109 -13.63 19.30 -1.29
C ALA A 109 -14.66 20.38 -1.65
#